data_AF-A0A8S1IP92-F1
#
_entry.id   AF-A0A8S1IP92-F1
#
_cell.length_a   1.000
_cell.length_b   1.000
_cell.length_c   1.000
_cell.angle_alpha   90.00
_cell.angle_beta   90.00
_cell.angle_gamma   90.00
#
_symmetry.space_group_name_H-M   'P 1'
#
loop_
_entity.id
_entity.type
_entity.pdbx_description
1 polymer ?
#
loop_
_entity_poly.entity_id
_entity_poly.type
_entity_poly.pdbx_seq_one_letter_code
_entity_poly.pdbx_strand_id
1 'polypeptide(L)'
;ARGSAARTRNGFSPPPAFARETGVWGDANASQSYTTSLPAEGPSRIYTKWVVYKGKGAVSFEPVRPAWKAVGQNGVAIDREGSLLLQFAKCTGPRTYDWSTKKTFALSVAELGDIIIGQEAKFFHDPGMQTSQAGQVTKSLKLSPVENGWFISLTVNEGNDKVTHSVPLTGAEFAILQRIAEYLVPYLLGMEMVFQGPIDVPMDPIPQGERR
;
A
#
# COMPACT_ATOMS: atom_id res chain seq x y z
N ALA A 1 -4.77 21.84 -61.01
CA ALA A 1 -5.55 21.47 -59.81
C ALA A 1 -4.59 20.80 -58.82
N ARG A 2 -4.26 21.44 -57.68
CA ARG A 2 -4.67 21.01 -56.31
C ARG A 2 -4.51 19.48 -56.13
N GLY A 3 -3.55 18.90 -55.41
CA GLY A 3 -3.02 19.23 -54.09
C GLY A 3 -3.82 18.49 -53.02
N SER A 4 -3.28 17.42 -52.41
CA SER A 4 -3.56 17.03 -51.01
C SER A 4 -2.68 15.86 -50.57
N ALA A 5 -2.00 16.05 -49.43
CA ALA A 5 -1.12 15.13 -48.75
C ALA A 5 -1.91 14.22 -47.78
N ALA A 6 -1.59 12.93 -47.75
CA ALA A 6 -2.06 12.02 -46.70
C ALA A 6 -0.98 11.91 -45.60
N ARG A 7 -1.36 12.41 -44.44
CA ARG A 7 -0.65 12.52 -43.17
C ARG A 7 -0.31 11.13 -42.60
N THR A 8 0.98 10.84 -42.43
CA THR A 8 1.47 9.67 -41.69
C THR A 8 1.10 9.78 -40.22
N ARG A 9 0.41 8.77 -39.68
CA ARG A 9 0.21 8.59 -38.23
C ARG A 9 1.54 8.21 -37.60
N ASN A 10 2.02 9.01 -36.64
CA ASN A 10 3.17 8.66 -35.82
C ASN A 10 2.90 7.35 -35.09
N GLY A 11 3.76 6.37 -35.36
CA GLY A 11 3.73 5.03 -34.80
C GLY A 11 3.88 5.05 -33.28
N PHE A 12 2.98 4.33 -32.64
CA PHE A 12 3.06 3.93 -31.24
C PHE A 12 4.12 2.82 -31.15
N SER A 13 5.29 3.09 -30.57
CA SER A 13 6.29 2.05 -30.30
C SER A 13 6.08 1.54 -28.86
N PRO A 14 5.74 0.25 -28.67
CA PRO A 14 5.70 -0.34 -27.33
C PRO A 14 7.12 -0.39 -26.72
N PRO A 15 7.27 -0.34 -25.38
CA PRO A 15 8.55 -0.59 -24.73
C PRO A 15 9.07 -2.00 -25.08
N PRO A 16 10.41 -2.21 -25.10
CA PRO A 16 10.99 -3.45 -25.57
C PRO A 16 10.44 -4.63 -24.77
N ALA A 17 9.83 -5.58 -25.49
CA ALA A 17 9.53 -6.89 -24.97
C ALA A 17 10.84 -7.52 -24.50
N PHE A 18 10.81 -8.18 -23.34
CA PHE A 18 11.87 -9.10 -22.96
C PHE A 18 12.15 -10.03 -24.15
N ALA A 19 13.38 -9.97 -24.65
CA ALA A 19 13.80 -10.73 -25.80
C ALA A 19 13.53 -12.22 -25.54
N ARG A 20 12.62 -12.79 -26.32
CA ARG A 20 12.47 -14.24 -26.43
C ARG A 20 13.63 -14.73 -27.27
N GLU A 21 14.72 -15.10 -26.62
CA GLU A 21 15.75 -15.88 -27.26
C GLU A 21 15.22 -17.29 -27.47
N THR A 22 15.28 -17.74 -28.71
CA THR A 22 14.73 -19.00 -29.19
C THR A 22 15.78 -20.09 -29.01
N GLY A 23 15.53 -21.02 -28.09
CA GLY A 23 16.40 -22.15 -27.80
C GLY A 23 15.59 -23.43 -27.63
N VAL A 24 15.60 -24.24 -28.69
CA VAL A 24 15.46 -25.71 -28.79
C VAL A 24 14.90 -26.46 -27.56
N TRP A 25 13.79 -27.18 -27.76
CA TRP A 25 13.32 -28.23 -26.87
C TRP A 25 14.36 -29.37 -26.84
N GLY A 26 15.15 -29.44 -25.77
CA GLY A 26 16.08 -30.52 -25.51
C GLY A 26 15.96 -30.97 -24.06
N ASP A 27 15.71 -32.26 -23.87
CA ASP A 27 15.67 -32.92 -22.57
C ASP A 27 16.97 -32.68 -21.79
N ALA A 28 16.90 -31.95 -20.68
CA ALA A 28 17.92 -31.97 -19.64
C ALA A 28 17.30 -31.62 -18.29
N ASN A 29 17.19 -32.66 -17.48
CA ASN A 29 17.03 -32.66 -16.03
C ASN A 29 17.80 -31.50 -15.35
N ALA A 30 17.10 -30.45 -14.95
CA ALA A 30 17.61 -29.44 -14.03
C ALA A 30 16.44 -28.84 -13.24
N SER A 31 16.09 -29.49 -12.13
CA SER A 31 15.30 -28.88 -11.06
C SER A 31 16.12 -27.73 -10.46
N GLN A 32 16.06 -26.54 -11.07
CA GLN A 32 16.58 -25.32 -10.46
C GLN A 32 15.63 -24.90 -9.34
N SER A 33 15.91 -25.47 -8.16
CA SER A 33 15.34 -25.05 -6.90
C SER A 33 15.78 -23.60 -6.65
N TYR A 34 14.84 -22.66 -6.66
CA TYR A 34 15.07 -21.32 -6.12
C TYR A 34 15.16 -21.44 -4.59
N THR A 35 16.29 -21.92 -4.07
CA THR A 35 16.56 -21.84 -2.64
C THR A 35 16.97 -20.42 -2.31
N THR A 36 15.98 -19.57 -2.06
CA THR A 36 16.19 -18.33 -1.31
C THR A 36 16.55 -18.77 0.11
N SER A 37 17.81 -18.62 0.51
CA SER A 37 18.22 -18.88 1.90
C SER A 37 17.47 -17.92 2.81
N LEU A 38 16.43 -18.43 3.47
CA LEU A 38 15.72 -17.71 4.52
C LEU A 38 16.73 -17.40 5.64
N PRO A 39 16.67 -16.21 6.27
CA PRO A 39 17.53 -15.89 7.40
C PRO A 39 17.34 -16.94 8.51
N ALA A 40 18.47 -17.32 9.13
CA ALA A 40 18.53 -18.30 10.20
C ALA A 40 17.72 -17.84 11.43
N GLU A 41 16.96 -18.78 11.98
CA GLU A 41 16.12 -18.73 13.19
C GLU A 41 15.20 -17.51 13.35
N GLY A 42 13.93 -17.70 12.94
CA GLY A 42 12.81 -16.81 13.20
C GLY A 42 11.75 -16.91 12.11
N PRO A 43 10.48 -16.57 12.40
CA PRO A 43 9.45 -16.52 11.37
C PRO A 43 9.83 -15.46 10.32
N SER A 44 9.82 -15.86 9.05
CA SER A 44 10.18 -14.97 7.94
C SER A 44 9.20 -13.80 7.84
N ARG A 45 9.73 -12.57 7.78
CA ARG A 45 8.92 -11.37 7.54
C ARG A 45 8.70 -11.20 6.04
N ILE A 46 7.44 -11.24 5.61
CA ILE A 46 7.04 -11.01 4.23
C ILE A 46 6.57 -9.56 4.08
N TYR A 47 7.19 -8.84 3.16
CA TYR A 47 6.82 -7.47 2.79
C TYR A 47 6.22 -7.47 1.40
N THR A 48 5.00 -6.95 1.26
CA THR A 48 4.30 -6.85 -0.02
C THR A 48 3.56 -5.53 -0.11
N LYS A 49 3.45 -5.00 -1.32
CA LYS A 49 2.70 -3.79 -1.61
C LYS A 49 2.20 -3.81 -3.05
N TRP A 50 1.05 -3.18 -3.27
CA TRP A 50 0.54 -2.91 -4.59
C TRP A 50 0.81 -1.45 -4.96
N VAL A 51 1.22 -1.16 -6.20
CA VAL A 51 1.60 0.20 -6.62
C VAL A 51 0.90 0.57 -7.91
N VAL A 52 0.34 1.77 -7.94
CA VAL A 52 -0.26 2.39 -9.12
C VAL A 52 0.63 3.52 -9.61
N TYR A 53 1.12 3.41 -10.84
CA TYR A 53 2.00 4.38 -11.48
C TYR A 53 1.23 5.20 -12.53
N LYS A 54 1.29 6.54 -12.43
CA LYS A 54 0.64 7.47 -13.37
C LYS A 54 1.59 8.59 -13.79
N GLY A 55 1.17 9.42 -14.74
CA GLY A 55 2.05 10.41 -15.36
C GLY A 55 2.62 11.46 -14.40
N LYS A 56 1.87 11.85 -13.35
CA LYS A 56 2.30 12.90 -12.40
C LYS A 56 2.74 12.38 -11.03
N GLY A 57 2.51 11.10 -10.74
CA GLY A 57 2.84 10.52 -9.46
C GLY A 57 2.48 9.04 -9.38
N ALA A 58 2.82 8.44 -8.25
CA ALA A 58 2.51 7.07 -7.93
C ALA A 58 1.96 6.98 -6.50
N VAL A 59 1.13 5.97 -6.25
CA VAL A 59 0.66 5.61 -4.91
C VAL A 59 0.92 4.13 -4.67
N SER A 60 1.51 3.79 -3.52
CA SER A 60 1.64 2.42 -3.06
C SER A 60 0.70 2.15 -1.89
N PHE A 61 0.18 0.93 -1.81
CA PHE A 61 -0.70 0.41 -0.77
C PHE A 61 0.00 -0.76 -0.08
N GLU A 62 0.32 -0.60 1.20
CA GLU A 62 1.13 -1.56 1.97
C GLU A 62 0.41 -1.89 3.30
N PRO A 63 0.02 -3.15 3.55
CA PRO A 63 -0.61 -3.52 4.79
C PRO A 63 0.40 -3.45 5.95
N VAL A 64 -0.02 -2.84 7.06
CA VAL A 64 0.71 -2.77 8.32
C VAL A 64 0.03 -3.70 9.30
N ARG A 65 0.78 -4.68 9.82
CA ARG A 65 0.26 -5.68 10.75
C ARG A 65 -0.28 -5.06 12.04
N PRO A 66 -1.28 -5.70 12.68
CA PRO A 66 -1.64 -5.38 14.04
C PRO A 66 -0.47 -5.67 15.00
N ALA A 67 -0.47 -4.99 16.14
CA ALA A 67 0.42 -5.28 17.26
C ALA A 67 -0.36 -6.02 18.35
N TRP A 68 0.35 -6.87 19.10
CA TRP A 68 -0.23 -7.73 20.12
C TRP A 68 0.46 -7.48 21.46
N LYS A 69 -0.27 -7.70 22.56
CA LYS A 69 0.26 -7.68 23.92
C LYS A 69 -0.14 -8.95 24.67
N ALA A 70 0.72 -9.38 25.57
CA ALA A 70 0.41 -10.47 26.50
C ALA A 70 -0.71 -10.04 27.46
N VAL A 71 -1.60 -10.98 27.78
CA VAL A 71 -2.69 -10.82 28.76
C VAL A 71 -2.73 -12.05 29.66
N GLY A 72 -2.54 -11.85 30.96
CA GLY A 72 -2.46 -12.96 31.92
C GLY A 72 -1.26 -13.87 31.65
N GLN A 73 -1.39 -15.15 31.99
CA GLN A 73 -0.28 -16.11 31.88
C GLN A 73 -0.06 -16.62 30.45
N ASN A 74 -1.15 -16.86 29.70
CA ASN A 74 -1.11 -17.52 28.38
C ASN A 74 -2.00 -16.85 27.33
N GLY A 75 -2.48 -15.63 27.58
CA GLY A 75 -3.36 -14.91 26.66
C GLY A 75 -2.61 -13.89 25.83
N VAL A 76 -3.15 -13.58 24.65
CA VAL A 76 -2.75 -12.42 23.85
C VAL A 76 -3.98 -11.62 23.47
N ALA A 77 -3.83 -10.30 23.45
CA ALA A 77 -4.84 -9.39 22.95
C ALA A 77 -4.22 -8.43 21.94
N ILE A 78 -5.07 -7.88 21.07
CA ILE A 78 -4.65 -6.82 20.17
C ILE A 78 -4.28 -5.58 21.00
N ASP A 79 -3.10 -5.04 20.74
CA ASP A 79 -2.63 -3.79 21.34
C ASP A 79 -2.90 -2.60 20.41
N ARG A 80 -2.70 -2.82 19.11
CA ARG A 80 -2.98 -1.84 18.06
C ARG A 80 -3.51 -2.57 16.83
N GLU A 81 -4.62 -2.09 16.28
CA GLU A 81 -5.12 -2.57 14.99
C GLU A 81 -4.12 -2.35 13.86
N GLY A 82 -4.19 -3.21 12.86
CA GLY A 82 -3.48 -3.02 11.61
C GLY A 82 -4.03 -1.81 10.83
N SER A 83 -3.31 -1.42 9.78
CA SER A 83 -3.72 -0.32 8.89
C SER A 83 -3.25 -0.57 7.46
N LEU A 84 -3.80 0.17 6.50
CA LEU A 84 -3.29 0.20 5.13
C LEU A 84 -2.48 1.47 4.93
N LEU A 85 -1.16 1.35 4.81
CA LEU A 85 -0.25 2.48 4.58
C LEU A 85 -0.24 2.86 3.10
N LEU A 86 -0.65 4.09 2.82
CA LEU A 86 -0.53 4.72 1.51
C LEU A 86 0.74 5.57 1.47
N GLN A 87 1.52 5.44 0.40
CA GLN A 87 2.68 6.29 0.15
C GLN A 87 2.57 6.93 -1.24
N PHE A 88 2.63 8.25 -1.29
CA PHE A 88 2.53 9.05 -2.51
C PHE A 88 3.91 9.56 -2.91
N ALA A 89 4.30 9.31 -4.15
CA ALA A 89 5.55 9.79 -4.73
C ALA A 89 5.29 10.68 -5.95
N LYS A 90 6.10 11.74 -6.10
CA LYS A 90 6.05 12.64 -7.26
C LYS A 90 6.82 12.03 -8.43
N CYS A 91 6.29 12.19 -9.64
CA CYS A 91 7.00 11.84 -10.86
C CYS A 91 8.17 12.83 -11.10
N THR A 92 9.37 12.31 -11.32
CA THR A 92 10.59 13.11 -11.61
C THR A 92 11.10 12.92 -13.03
N GLY A 93 10.54 11.97 -13.78
CA GLY A 93 10.86 11.71 -15.18
C GLY A 93 9.99 10.60 -15.75
N PRO A 94 10.13 10.25 -17.04
CA PRO A 94 9.35 9.19 -17.66
C PRO A 94 9.50 7.86 -16.88
N ARG A 95 8.41 7.43 -16.21
CA ARG A 95 8.37 6.23 -15.36
C ARG A 95 9.34 6.24 -14.17
N THR A 96 9.77 7.42 -13.73
CA THR A 96 10.64 7.61 -12.57
C THR A 96 9.92 8.43 -11.50
N TYR A 97 10.00 7.97 -10.25
CA TYR A 97 9.27 8.54 -9.12
C TYR A 97 10.20 8.70 -7.92
N ASP A 98 10.14 9.86 -7.28
CA ASP A 98 10.92 10.12 -6.08
C ASP A 98 10.20 9.61 -4.83
N TRP A 99 10.63 8.44 -4.37
CA TRP A 99 10.15 7.82 -3.13
C TRP A 99 10.90 8.30 -1.89
N SER A 100 11.99 9.06 -2.03
CA SER A 100 12.74 9.59 -0.89
C SER A 100 11.99 10.72 -0.19
N THR A 101 11.24 11.52 -0.95
CA THR A 101 10.42 12.64 -0.46
C THR A 101 8.92 12.32 -0.40
N LYS A 102 8.57 11.02 -0.36
CA LYS A 102 7.18 10.56 -0.37
C LYS A 102 6.38 11.09 0.82
N LYS A 103 5.07 11.26 0.62
CA LYS A 103 4.12 11.60 1.70
C LYS A 103 3.25 10.39 2.02
N THR A 104 2.94 10.20 3.31
CA THR A 104 2.27 9.00 3.80
C THR A 104 0.94 9.30 4.48
N PHE A 105 0.00 8.38 4.36
CA PHE A 105 -1.29 8.38 5.03
C PHE A 105 -1.65 6.93 5.40
N ALA A 106 -2.01 6.64 6.63
CA ALA A 106 -2.41 5.29 7.04
C ALA A 106 -3.93 5.25 7.14
N LEU A 107 -4.58 4.28 6.53
CA LEU A 107 -6.02 4.07 6.67
C LEU A 107 -6.28 3.08 7.80
N SER A 108 -7.09 3.49 8.77
CA SER A 108 -7.66 2.62 9.78
C SER A 108 -8.66 1.64 9.18
N VAL A 109 -9.03 0.59 9.92
CA VAL A 109 -10.03 -0.39 9.46
C VAL A 109 -11.39 0.27 9.20
N ALA A 110 -11.78 1.26 10.00
CA ALA A 110 -13.01 2.02 9.79
C ALA A 110 -12.99 2.79 8.46
N GLU A 111 -11.89 3.47 8.15
CA GLU A 111 -11.73 4.23 6.89
C GLU A 111 -11.62 3.30 5.65
N LEU A 112 -11.13 2.06 5.84
CA LEU A 112 -11.24 1.04 4.81
C LEU A 112 -12.71 0.68 4.52
N GLY A 113 -13.58 0.73 5.52
CA GLY A 113 -15.03 0.56 5.34
C GLY A 113 -15.61 1.54 4.32
N ASP A 114 -15.23 2.81 4.38
CA ASP A 114 -15.66 3.83 3.41
C ASP A 114 -15.17 3.53 1.97
N ILE A 115 -13.96 2.99 1.83
CA ILE A 115 -13.43 2.54 0.53
C ILE A 115 -14.26 1.35 0.01
N ILE A 116 -14.60 0.39 0.87
CA ILE A 116 -15.39 -0.78 0.50
C ILE A 116 -16.78 -0.36 0.00
N ILE A 117 -17.41 0.60 0.69
CA ILE A 117 -18.70 1.19 0.28
C ILE A 117 -18.60 1.81 -1.14
N GLY A 118 -17.43 2.29 -1.53
CA GLY A 118 -17.18 2.75 -2.89
C GLY A 118 -17.82 4.10 -3.20
N GLN A 119 -17.91 4.98 -2.20
CA GLN A 119 -18.43 6.35 -2.32
C GLN A 119 -17.31 7.39 -2.19
N GLU A 120 -17.62 8.64 -2.54
CA GLU A 120 -16.69 9.75 -2.27
C GLU A 120 -16.41 9.81 -0.77
N ALA A 121 -15.13 9.85 -0.40
CA ALA A 121 -14.70 9.84 0.99
C ALA A 121 -13.60 10.88 1.23
N LYS A 122 -13.56 11.43 2.44
CA LYS A 122 -12.54 12.38 2.89
C LYS A 122 -12.13 12.06 4.31
N PHE A 123 -10.83 11.82 4.48
CA PHE A 123 -10.21 11.48 5.76
C PHE A 123 -9.30 12.62 6.20
N PHE A 124 -9.20 12.82 7.52
CA PHE A 124 -8.38 13.87 8.11
C PHE A 124 -7.61 13.34 9.31
N HIS A 125 -6.28 13.42 9.23
CA HIS A 125 -5.36 12.98 10.28
C HIS A 125 -4.50 14.16 10.74
N ASP A 126 -4.33 14.27 12.05
CA ASP A 126 -3.37 15.16 12.70
C ASP A 126 -2.49 14.31 13.63
N PRO A 127 -1.23 14.01 13.27
CA PRO A 127 -0.34 13.18 14.08
C PRO A 127 -0.01 13.79 15.45
N GLY A 128 -0.14 15.12 15.59
CA GLY A 128 0.09 15.84 16.84
C GLY A 128 -1.17 16.02 17.68
N MET A 129 -2.32 15.52 17.23
CA MET A 129 -3.59 15.64 17.94
C MET A 129 -3.44 15.16 19.39
N GLN A 130 -4.03 15.90 20.34
CA GLN A 130 -3.92 15.66 21.79
C GLN A 130 -2.49 15.81 22.37
N THR A 131 -1.54 16.37 21.61
CA THR A 131 -0.21 16.75 22.09
C THR A 131 0.02 18.26 21.93
N SER A 132 1.16 18.76 22.39
CA SER A 132 1.59 20.15 22.15
C SER A 132 1.84 20.47 20.67
N GLN A 133 1.88 19.46 19.79
CA GLN A 133 2.12 19.61 18.35
C GLN A 133 0.82 19.59 17.52
N ALA A 134 -0.35 19.62 18.16
CA ALA A 134 -1.63 19.63 17.47
C ALA A 134 -1.71 20.77 16.44
N GLY A 135 -2.24 20.47 15.26
CA GLY A 135 -2.41 21.41 14.16
C GLY A 135 -1.14 21.75 13.37
N GLN A 136 0.06 21.33 13.82
CA GLN A 136 1.30 21.64 13.10
C GLN A 136 1.43 20.86 11.79
N VAL A 137 1.01 19.59 11.80
CA VAL A 137 0.95 18.73 10.61
C VAL A 137 -0.47 18.21 10.47
N THR A 138 -1.11 18.52 9.35
CA THR A 138 -2.43 18.01 9.03
C THR A 138 -2.41 17.31 7.68
N LYS A 139 -3.08 16.16 7.60
CA LYS A 139 -3.15 15.35 6.39
C LYS A 139 -4.61 15.14 6.03
N SER A 140 -4.96 15.44 4.78
CA SER A 140 -6.29 15.14 4.25
C SER A 140 -6.17 14.25 3.03
N LEU A 141 -6.75 13.06 3.11
CA LEU A 141 -6.88 12.14 1.99
C LEU A 141 -8.29 12.26 1.43
N LYS A 142 -8.42 12.48 0.12
CA LYS A 142 -9.69 12.55 -0.59
C LYS A 142 -9.72 11.46 -1.66
N LEU A 143 -10.80 10.69 -1.68
CA LEU A 143 -11.13 9.74 -2.72
C LEU A 143 -12.40 10.23 -3.42
N SER A 144 -12.32 10.59 -4.69
CA SER A 144 -13.44 11.20 -5.43
C SER A 144 -13.68 10.53 -6.78
N PRO A 145 -14.93 10.21 -7.15
CA PRO A 145 -15.26 9.64 -8.45
C PRO A 145 -15.08 10.67 -9.57
N VAL A 146 -14.74 10.19 -10.77
CA VAL A 146 -14.72 10.94 -12.03
C VAL A 146 -15.34 10.10 -13.13
N GLU A 147 -15.63 10.69 -14.29
CA GLU A 147 -16.40 10.07 -15.40
C GLU A 147 -15.98 8.63 -15.74
N ASN A 148 -14.68 8.29 -15.64
CA ASN A 148 -14.17 6.94 -15.96
C ASN A 148 -13.20 6.38 -14.90
N GLY A 149 -13.39 6.72 -13.63
CA GLY A 149 -12.54 6.23 -12.57
C GLY A 149 -12.62 7.06 -11.31
N TRP A 150 -11.49 7.19 -10.63
CA TRP A 150 -11.38 7.85 -9.34
C TRP A 150 -10.12 8.70 -9.28
N PHE A 151 -10.11 9.69 -8.40
CA PHE A 151 -8.89 10.35 -7.95
C PHE A 151 -8.69 10.05 -6.48
N ILE A 152 -7.47 9.63 -6.14
CA ILE A 152 -7.00 9.59 -4.77
C ILE A 152 -5.98 10.72 -4.57
N SER A 153 -6.28 11.64 -3.65
CA SER A 153 -5.51 12.85 -3.43
C SER A 153 -5.12 13.03 -1.98
N LEU A 154 -3.83 13.10 -1.70
CA LEU A 154 -3.30 13.41 -0.38
C LEU A 154 -2.81 14.85 -0.35
N THR A 155 -3.36 15.65 0.57
CA THR A 155 -2.83 16.96 0.93
C THR A 155 -2.19 16.89 2.31
N VAL A 156 -0.94 17.31 2.42
CA VAL A 156 -0.22 17.46 3.69
C VAL A 156 0.08 18.94 3.88
N ASN A 157 -0.37 19.51 4.99
CA ASN A 157 0.01 20.83 5.44
C ASN A 157 0.97 20.67 6.63
N GLU A 158 2.11 21.35 6.59
CA GLU A 158 3.15 21.34 7.61
C GLU A 158 3.62 22.78 7.81
N GLY A 159 3.10 23.46 8.83
CA GLY A 159 3.27 24.90 8.99
C GLY A 159 2.76 25.69 7.77
N ASN A 160 3.66 26.40 7.08
CA ASN A 160 3.35 27.16 5.87
C ASN A 160 3.47 26.32 4.57
N ASP A 161 4.04 25.12 4.65
CA ASP A 161 4.23 24.27 3.49
C ASP A 161 3.00 23.41 3.24
N LYS A 162 2.44 23.52 2.04
CA LYS A 162 1.31 22.73 1.58
C LYS A 162 1.68 21.96 0.33
N VAL A 163 1.61 20.63 0.43
CA VAL A 163 1.87 19.72 -0.70
C VAL A 163 0.64 18.86 -0.96
N THR A 164 0.26 18.78 -2.24
CA THR A 164 -0.82 17.89 -2.71
C THR A 164 -0.28 16.91 -3.75
N HIS A 165 -0.53 15.62 -3.54
CA HIS A 165 -0.29 14.55 -4.49
C HIS A 165 -1.62 13.96 -4.93
N SER A 166 -1.89 13.95 -6.23
CA SER A 166 -3.12 13.38 -6.80
C SER A 166 -2.76 12.31 -7.83
N VAL A 167 -3.34 11.13 -7.67
CA VAL A 167 -3.15 9.98 -8.58
C VAL A 167 -4.53 9.54 -9.08
N PRO A 168 -4.76 9.54 -10.41
CA PRO A 168 -5.98 8.96 -10.96
C PRO A 168 -5.92 7.43 -10.88
N LEU A 169 -7.03 6.80 -10.52
CA LEU A 169 -7.26 5.37 -10.58
C LEU A 169 -8.31 5.10 -11.66
N THR A 170 -8.07 4.10 -12.50
CA THR A 170 -9.09 3.56 -13.39
C THR A 170 -10.18 2.85 -12.55
N GLY A 171 -11.36 2.61 -13.13
CA GLY A 171 -12.38 1.81 -12.47
C GLY A 171 -11.88 0.43 -12.05
N ALA A 172 -11.01 -0.21 -12.85
CA ALA A 172 -10.42 -1.50 -12.51
C ALA A 172 -9.43 -1.42 -11.33
N GLU A 173 -8.57 -0.40 -11.30
CA GLU A 173 -7.66 -0.16 -10.16
C GLU A 173 -8.45 0.12 -8.88
N PHE A 174 -9.53 0.89 -8.97
CA PHE A 174 -10.38 1.13 -7.81
C PHE A 174 -11.09 -0.14 -7.34
N ALA A 175 -11.61 -0.97 -8.24
CA ALA A 175 -12.19 -2.26 -7.89
C ALA A 175 -11.18 -3.18 -7.19
N ILE A 176 -9.91 -3.20 -7.64
CA ILE A 176 -8.83 -3.93 -6.96
C ILE A 176 -8.61 -3.39 -5.55
N LEU A 177 -8.59 -2.06 -5.38
CA LEU A 177 -8.45 -1.44 -4.05
C LEU A 177 -9.59 -1.86 -3.10
N GLN A 178 -10.84 -1.89 -3.60
CA GLN A 178 -11.98 -2.36 -2.80
C GLN A 178 -11.80 -3.82 -2.36
N ARG A 179 -11.38 -4.71 -3.26
CA ARG A 179 -11.13 -6.12 -2.91
C ARG A 179 -9.97 -6.31 -1.94
N ILE A 180 -8.91 -5.52 -2.08
CA ILE A 180 -7.81 -5.51 -1.11
C ILE A 180 -8.32 -5.05 0.25
N ALA A 181 -9.10 -3.97 0.30
CA ALA A 181 -9.66 -3.47 1.56
C ALA A 181 -10.56 -4.52 2.23
N GLU A 182 -11.52 -5.10 1.49
CA GLU A 182 -12.40 -6.18 1.98
C GLU A 182 -11.59 -7.36 2.53
N TYR A 183 -10.58 -7.81 1.78
CA TYR A 183 -9.74 -8.93 2.19
C TYR A 183 -8.93 -8.64 3.45
N LEU A 184 -8.43 -7.41 3.61
CA LEU A 184 -7.55 -7.04 4.72
C LEU A 184 -8.28 -6.86 6.05
N VAL A 185 -9.55 -6.42 6.06
CA VAL A 185 -10.32 -6.12 7.30
C VAL A 185 -10.16 -7.19 8.39
N PRO A 186 -10.44 -8.49 8.16
CA PRO A 186 -10.32 -9.51 9.20
C PRO A 186 -8.90 -9.66 9.75
N TYR A 187 -7.87 -9.51 8.90
CA TYR A 187 -6.45 -9.62 9.29
C TYR A 187 -5.96 -8.39 10.07
N LEU A 188 -6.44 -7.19 9.72
CA LEU A 188 -6.05 -5.97 10.43
C LEU A 188 -6.71 -5.89 11.82
N LEU A 189 -7.87 -6.52 11.99
CA LEU A 189 -8.56 -6.67 13.27
C LEU A 189 -8.05 -7.86 14.12
N GLY A 190 -7.20 -8.72 13.57
CA GLY A 190 -6.72 -9.91 14.28
C GLY A 190 -7.79 -11.00 14.45
N MET A 191 -8.91 -10.94 13.72
CA MET A 191 -10.01 -11.90 13.83
C MET A 191 -9.68 -13.27 13.23
N GLU A 192 -8.83 -13.31 12.22
CA GLU A 192 -8.27 -14.52 11.64
C GLU A 192 -7.52 -15.36 12.67
N MET A 193 -6.84 -14.72 13.62
CA MET A 193 -6.01 -15.40 14.61
C MET A 193 -6.83 -16.26 15.58
N VAL A 194 -8.12 -15.91 15.78
CA VAL A 194 -9.05 -16.71 16.59
C VAL A 194 -9.23 -18.12 16.02
N PHE A 195 -9.10 -18.29 14.71
CA PHE A 195 -9.36 -19.55 14.01
C PHE A 195 -8.08 -20.34 13.68
N GLN A 196 -6.88 -19.77 13.92
CA GLN A 196 -5.60 -20.38 13.52
C GLN A 196 -4.92 -21.22 14.61
N GLY A 197 -5.54 -21.40 15.78
CA GLY A 197 -5.00 -22.20 16.90
C GLY A 197 -4.03 -21.41 17.80
N PRO A 198 -3.32 -22.08 18.74
CA PRO A 198 -2.41 -21.41 19.67
C PRO A 198 -1.32 -20.65 18.90
N ILE A 199 -1.15 -19.37 19.23
CA ILE A 199 -0.25 -18.49 18.51
C ILE A 199 1.14 -18.56 19.16
N ASP A 200 2.14 -19.05 18.42
CA ASP A 200 3.55 -18.79 18.74
C ASP A 200 3.87 -17.33 18.36
N VAL A 201 3.41 -16.39 19.19
CA VAL A 201 3.87 -15.00 19.08
C VAL A 201 5.26 -14.95 19.70
N PRO A 202 6.29 -14.45 18.98
CA PRO A 202 7.54 -14.08 19.63
C PRO A 202 7.22 -12.99 20.65
N MET A 203 7.17 -13.36 21.92
CA MET A 203 6.94 -12.45 23.04
C MET A 203 8.27 -11.85 23.46
N ASP A 204 8.32 -10.52 23.58
CA ASP A 204 9.39 -9.90 24.36
C ASP A 204 9.26 -10.36 25.83
N PRO A 205 10.36 -10.66 26.53
CA PRO A 205 10.30 -11.11 27.91
C PRO A 205 9.57 -10.09 28.77
N ILE A 206 8.57 -10.56 29.54
CA ILE A 206 7.89 -9.74 30.54
C ILE A 206 8.95 -9.20 31.52
N PRO A 207 9.07 -7.87 31.72
CA PRO A 207 9.98 -7.30 32.71
C PRO A 207 9.70 -7.92 34.08
N GLN A 208 10.76 -8.37 34.78
CA GLN A 208 10.66 -9.14 36.03
C GLN A 208 9.99 -8.40 37.22
N GLY A 209 9.49 -7.17 37.03
CA GLY A 209 8.92 -6.33 38.07
C GLY A 209 7.40 -6.40 38.27
N GLU A 210 6.62 -6.97 37.35
CA GLU A 210 5.14 -6.90 37.39
C GLU A 210 4.45 -8.25 37.68
N ARG A 211 5.16 -9.19 38.29
CA ARG A 211 4.53 -10.37 38.90
C ARG A 211 3.94 -10.00 40.26
N ARG A 212 2.72 -9.47 40.29
CA ARG A 212 1.86 -9.44 41.47
C ARG A 212 0.43 -9.82 41.11
#